data_AF-S9QTB9-F1
#
_entry.id   AF-S9QTB9-F1
#
_cell.length_a   1.000
_cell.length_b   1.000
_cell.length_c   1.000
_cell.angle_alpha   90.00
_cell.angle_beta   90.00
_cell.angle_gamma   90.00
#
_symmetry.space_group_name_H-M   'P 1'
#
loop_
_entity.id
_entity.type
_entity.pdbx_description
1 polymer ?
#
loop_
_entity_poly.entity_id
_entity_poly.type
_entity_poly.pdbx_seq_one_letter_code
_entity_poly.pdbx_strand_id
1 'polypeptide(L)' 'MTFYSAIIAPVGTMLSLVLIDRDHAEPGRQVEVVWGDHPGPGTDPEADPGLPRIRARVAPSPFDAYAREKYRAD' A
#
# COMPACT_ATOMS: atom_id res chain seq x y z
N MET A 1 12.43 -1.70 0.56
CA MET A 1 11.13 -1.06 0.83
C MET A 1 10.49 -1.83 1.97
N THR A 2 10.07 -1.16 3.04
CA THR A 2 9.32 -1.81 4.13
C THR A 2 7.85 -1.55 3.88
N PHE A 3 7.13 -2.57 3.42
CA PHE A 3 5.67 -2.54 3.31
C PHE A 3 5.11 -3.24 4.55
N TYR A 4 4.18 -2.57 5.24
CA TYR A 4 3.39 -3.20 6.29
C TYR A 4 2.00 -3.47 5.75
N SER A 5 1.76 -4.73 5.40
CA SER A 5 0.46 -5.20 4.91
C SER A 5 -0.18 -6.10 5.96
N ALA A 6 -1.40 -5.79 6.38
CA ALA A 6 -2.13 -6.57 7.36
C ALA A 6 -3.64 -6.47 7.12
N ILE A 7 -4.38 -7.48 7.58
CA ILE A 7 -5.83 -7.36 7.74
C ILE A 7 -6.07 -6.59 9.03
N ILE A 8 -6.77 -5.47 8.94
CA ILE A 8 -7.19 -4.71 10.12
C ILE A 8 -8.61 -5.14 10.49
N ALA A 9 -8.74 -5.94 11.56
CA ALA A 9 -9.99 -6.59 11.93
C ALA A 9 -11.20 -5.63 12.04
N PRO A 10 -11.11 -4.44 12.68
CA PRO A 10 -12.21 -3.48 12.72
C PRO A 10 -12.72 -3.01 11.34
N VAL A 11 -11.86 -3.02 10.32
CA VAL A 11 -12.20 -2.57 8.96
C VAL A 11 -12.55 -3.75 8.06
N GLY A 12 -12.18 -4.98 8.45
CA GLY A 12 -12.46 -6.19 7.67
C GLY A 12 -11.79 -6.24 6.30
N THR A 13 -10.73 -5.46 6.09
CA THR A 13 -10.01 -5.38 4.81
C THR A 13 -8.51 -5.44 5.01
N MET A 14 -7.80 -5.84 3.96
CA MET A 14 -6.35 -5.77 3.88
C MET A 14 -5.93 -4.34 3.59
N LEU A 15 -5.04 -3.81 4.42
CA LEU A 15 -4.45 -2.49 4.26
C LEU A 15 -2.93 -2.64 4.12
N SER A 16 -2.33 -1.76 3.33
CA SER A 16 -0.88 -1.65 3.17
C SER A 16 -0.45 -0.21 3.41
N LEU A 17 0.54 0.00 4.28
CA LEU A 17 1.19 1.29 4.46
C LEU A 17 2.40 1.38 3.53
N VAL A 18 2.40 2.38 2.65
CA VAL A 18 3.40 2.54 1.58
C VAL A 18 3.80 4.01 1.41
N LEU A 19 4.99 4.21 0.83
CA LEU A 19 5.38 5.48 0.22
C LEU A 19 5.18 5.35 -1.29
N ILE A 20 4.56 6.34 -1.90
CA ILE A 20 4.28 6.39 -3.34
C ILE A 20 4.59 7.79 -3.88
N ASP A 21 4.78 7.89 -5.19
CA ASP A 21 4.98 9.18 -5.84
C ASP A 21 3.77 10.10 -5.66
N ARG A 22 4.03 11.41 -5.56
CA ARG A 22 3.00 12.43 -5.32
C ARG A 22 1.93 12.44 -6.42
N ASP A 23 2.31 12.16 -7.66
CA ASP A 23 1.39 12.12 -8.82
C ASP A 23 0.41 10.94 -8.75
N HIS A 24 0.61 10.02 -7.79
CA HIS A 24 -0.25 8.88 -7.54
C HIS A 24 -0.94 8.93 -6.17
N ALA A 25 -0.65 9.94 -5.36
CA ALA A 25 -1.04 10.00 -3.95
C ALA A 25 -2.46 10.56 -3.67
N GLU A 26 -3.23 10.91 -4.71
CA GLU A 26 -4.59 11.41 -4.54
C GLU A 26 -5.51 10.34 -3.91
N PRO A 27 -6.20 10.62 -2.78
CA PRO A 27 -7.16 9.69 -2.21
C PRO A 27 -8.24 9.29 -3.22
N GLY A 28 -8.53 7.99 -3.30
CA GLY A 28 -9.46 7.43 -4.27
C GLY A 28 -8.83 7.00 -5.60
N ARG A 29 -7.58 7.41 -5.90
CA ARG A 29 -6.81 6.93 -7.04
C ARG A 29 -6.67 5.40 -6.98
N GLN A 30 -6.93 4.72 -8.10
CA GLN A 30 -6.62 3.30 -8.22
C GLN A 30 -5.14 3.11 -8.52
N VAL A 31 -4.52 2.17 -7.81
CA VAL A 31 -3.14 1.73 -8.00
C VAL A 31 -3.10 0.21 -8.03
N GLU A 32 -1.96 -0.36 -8.39
CA GLU A 32 -1.70 -1.79 -8.31
C GLU A 32 -0.51 -2.07 -7.42
N VAL A 33 -0.61 -3.11 -6.61
CA VAL A 33 0.48 -3.63 -5.79
C VAL A 33 0.93 -4.95 -6.41
N VAL A 34 2.21 -5.04 -6.75
CA VAL A 34 2.84 -6.32 -7.11
C VAL A 34 3.06 -7.10 -5.83
N TRP A 35 2.50 -8.31 -5.74
CA TRP A 35 2.46 -9.10 -4.51
C TRP A 35 3.37 -10.32 -4.58
N GLY A 36 4.37 -10.35 -3.72
CA GLY A 36 5.35 -11.43 -3.62
C GLY A 36 6.76 -10.88 -3.41
N ASP A 37 7.73 -11.78 -3.37
CA ASP A 37 9.13 -11.43 -3.19
C ASP A 37 9.85 -11.31 -4.53
N HIS A 38 10.74 -10.31 -4.63
CA HIS A 38 11.61 -10.19 -5.79
C HIS A 38 12.54 -11.42 -5.86
N PRO A 39 12.81 -12.01 -7.04
CA PRO A 39 13.66 -13.20 -7.22
C PRO A 39 15.13 -13.04 -6.76
N GLY A 40 15.51 -11.88 -6.26
CA GLY A 40 16.83 -11.61 -5.70
C GLY A 40 17.86 -11.10 -6.71
N PRO A 41 19.14 -11.03 -6.27
CA PRO A 41 20.24 -10.49 -7.06
C PRO A 41 20.50 -11.27 -8.35
N GLY A 42 20.93 -10.58 -9.42
CA GLY A 42 21.23 -11.18 -10.72
C GLY A 42 20.03 -11.36 -11.64
N THR A 43 18.83 -11.03 -11.18
CA THR A 43 17.65 -10.89 -12.04
C THR A 43 17.85 -9.69 -12.97
N ASP A 44 17.56 -9.88 -14.25
CA ASP A 44 17.54 -8.79 -15.24
C ASP A 44 16.60 -7.68 -14.75
N PRO A 45 17.04 -6.39 -14.70
CA PRO A 45 16.19 -5.27 -14.29
C PRO A 45 14.89 -5.15 -15.07
N GLU A 46 14.85 -5.63 -16.32
CA GLU A 46 13.68 -5.57 -17.19
C GLU A 46 12.87 -6.87 -17.20
N ALA A 47 13.24 -7.87 -16.39
CA ALA A 47 12.47 -9.12 -16.30
C ALA A 47 11.10 -8.87 -15.66
N ASP A 48 10.08 -9.54 -16.21
CA ASP A 48 8.79 -9.71 -15.54
C ASP A 48 8.85 -10.98 -14.67
N PRO A 49 8.88 -10.86 -13.32
CA PRO A 49 8.93 -12.02 -12.43
C PRO A 49 7.60 -12.78 -12.35
N GLY A 50 6.55 -12.37 -13.08
CA GLY A 50 5.26 -13.07 -13.10
C GLY A 50 4.48 -12.99 -11.78
N LEU A 51 4.76 -11.96 -10.98
CA LEU A 51 4.14 -11.76 -9.68
C LEU A 51 2.69 -11.26 -9.81
N PRO A 52 1.75 -11.77 -8.99
CA PRO A 52 0.37 -11.28 -8.97
C PRO A 52 0.27 -9.77 -8.77
N ARG A 53 -0.72 -9.15 -9.41
CA ARG A 53 -1.05 -7.72 -9.25
C ARG A 53 -2.39 -7.58 -8.55
N ILE A 54 -2.40 -6.83 -7.45
CA ILE A 54 -3.58 -6.58 -6.63
C ILE A 54 -4.02 -5.13 -6.85
N ARG A 55 -5.25 -4.93 -7.30
CA ARG A 55 -5.85 -3.59 -7.38
C ARG A 55 -6.07 -3.05 -5.97
N ALA A 56 -5.65 -1.82 -5.74
CA ALA A 56 -5.84 -1.09 -4.49
C ALA A 56 -6.34 0.33 -4.76
N ARG A 57 -6.89 0.96 -3.72
CA ARG A 57 -7.33 2.35 -3.76
C ARG A 57 -6.57 3.14 -2.71
N VAL A 58 -6.00 4.26 -3.12
CA VAL A 58 -5.26 5.15 -2.21
C VAL A 58 -6.22 5.71 -1.17
N ALA A 59 -5.81 5.64 0.09
CA ALA A 59 -6.56 6.17 1.23
C ALA A 59 -5.64 7.01 2.11
N PRO A 60 -6.19 7.97 2.89
CA PRO A 60 -5.40 8.72 3.86
C PRO A 60 -4.69 7.81 4.86
N SER A 61 -3.55 8.25 5.36
CA SER A 61 -2.88 7.66 6.51
C SER A 61 -2.80 8.70 7.63
N PRO A 62 -3.40 8.48 8.82
CA PRO A 62 -4.14 7.27 9.25
C PRO A 62 -5.42 6.95 8.43
N PHE A 63 -5.70 5.65 8.29
CA PHE A 63 -6.88 5.15 7.56
C PHE A 63 -8.19 5.50 8.26
N ASP A 64 -8.24 5.32 9.59
CA ASP A 64 -9.41 5.63 10.41
C ASP A 64 -9.62 7.14 10.57
N ALA A 65 -10.86 7.60 10.40
CA ALA A 65 -11.20 9.03 10.44
C ALA A 65 -11.10 9.63 11.83
N TYR A 66 -11.55 8.89 12.86
CA TYR A 66 -11.45 9.33 14.24
C TYR A 66 -9.99 9.53 14.63
N ALA A 67 -9.11 8.58 14.26
CA ALA A 67 -7.68 8.68 14.49
C ALA A 67 -7.04 9.90 13.80
N ARG A 68 -7.50 10.27 12.58
CA ARG A 68 -6.97 11.44 11.86
C ARG A 68 -7.27 12.76 12.57
N GLU A 69 -8.46 12.88 13.14
CA GLU A 69 -8.99 14.14 13.63
C GLU A 69 -8.76 14.35 15.12
N LYS A 70 -8.80 13.28 15.92
CA LYS A 70 -8.89 13.37 17.38
C LYS A 70 -7.56 13.14 18.09
N TYR A 71 -6.72 12.21 17.64
CA TYR A 71 -5.45 11.92 18.33
C TYR A 71 -4.39 13.02 18.19
N ARG A 72 -4.53 13.93 17.22
CA ARG A 72 -3.62 15.07 17.06
C ARG A 72 -3.95 16.27 17.97
N ALA A 73 -5.12 16.25 18.61
CA ALA A 73 -5.62 17.38 19.39
C ALA A 73 -5.14 17.39 20.86
N ASP A 74 -4.54 16.29 21.30
CA ASP A 74 -3.91 16.10 22.62
C ASP A 74 -2.39 15.93 22.45
#